data_AF-A0AAW0KXS5-F1
#
_entry.id   AF-A0AAW0KXS5-F1
#
_cell.length_a   1.000
_cell.length_b   1.000
_cell.length_c   1.000
_cell.angle_alpha   90.00
_cell.angle_beta   90.00
_cell.angle_gamma   90.00
#
_symmetry.space_group_name_H-M   'P 1'
#
loop_
_entity.id
_entity.type
_entity.pdbx_description
1 polymer ?
#
loop_
_entity_poly.entity_id
_entity_poly.type
_entity_poly.pdbx_seq_one_letter_code
_entity_poly.pdbx_strand_id
1 'polypeptide(L)'
;MVRACVPKHLLIPTPSNSTYLTQKQPSSQFSHKPCSKKNPSLKTLLSIAGGIADDSALSSMASNASTRKTFIDSSITIGRPYNFHGLDLDWEFSSTTTDMTNLGLLFKKWREAVEKESKNSNKPQLLLTAVVYYSSVCFSDDEKKVVKSSIGFLTVHIHSST
;
A
#
# COMPACT_ATOMS: atom_id res chain seq x y z
N MET A 1 -3.88 -10.50 15.78
CA MET A 1 -2.52 -9.95 15.64
C MET A 1 -2.11 -10.03 14.17
N VAL A 2 -2.03 -8.90 13.48
CA VAL A 2 -1.58 -8.82 12.08
C VAL A 2 -0.06 -8.68 12.11
N ARG A 3 0.68 -9.52 11.36
CA ARG A 3 2.13 -9.36 11.19
C ARG A 3 2.42 -9.10 9.71
N ALA A 4 3.01 -7.95 9.40
CA ALA A 4 3.56 -7.68 8.09
C ALA A 4 4.78 -8.59 7.86
N CYS A 5 4.78 -9.33 6.77
CA CYS A 5 5.93 -10.09 6.31
C CYS A 5 6.56 -9.24 5.21
N VAL A 6 7.43 -8.30 5.58
CA VAL A 6 8.04 -7.36 4.63
C VAL A 6 9.16 -8.10 3.89
N PRO A 7 9.07 -8.34 2.57
CA PRO A 7 10.20 -8.81 1.80
C PRO A 7 11.29 -7.73 1.82
N LYS A 8 12.54 -8.11 2.10
CA LYS A 8 13.58 -7.15 2.48
C LYS A 8 14.00 -6.12 1.42
N HIS A 9 13.54 -6.18 0.17
CA HIS A 9 13.79 -5.13 -0.82
C HIS A 9 12.71 -5.15 -1.91
N LEU A 10 11.73 -4.26 -1.84
CA LEU A 10 10.89 -3.88 -2.97
C LEU A 10 11.19 -2.42 -3.34
N LEU A 11 12.16 -2.23 -4.23
CA LEU A 11 12.53 -0.92 -4.76
C LEU A 11 11.48 -0.49 -5.82
N ILE A 12 11.00 0.75 -5.71
CA ILE A 12 10.07 1.36 -6.67
C ILE A 12 10.89 2.02 -7.79
N PRO A 13 10.70 1.66 -9.08
CA PRO A 13 11.37 2.34 -10.19
C PRO A 13 10.61 3.62 -10.61
N THR A 14 11.38 4.63 -11.02
CA THR A 14 11.00 5.99 -11.41
C THR A 14 10.25 6.09 -12.75
N PRO A 15 9.59 7.23 -13.07
CA PRO A 15 8.65 7.30 -14.18
C PRO A 15 9.33 7.71 -15.49
N SER A 16 9.50 6.74 -16.40
CA SER A 16 9.54 7.04 -17.84
C SER A 16 9.00 5.88 -18.65
N ASN A 17 7.90 6.15 -19.37
CA ASN A 17 7.35 5.41 -20.51
C ASN A 17 7.53 3.87 -20.56
N SER A 18 6.41 3.19 -20.35
CA SER A 18 6.09 1.86 -20.92
C SER A 18 6.97 0.66 -20.52
N THR A 19 7.75 0.72 -19.44
CA THR A 19 8.49 -0.45 -18.92
C THR A 19 8.29 -0.66 -17.40
N TYR A 20 7.04 -0.54 -16.94
CA TYR A 20 6.68 -0.95 -15.59
C TYR A 20 6.52 -2.47 -15.56
N LEU A 21 7.51 -3.19 -15.01
CA LEU A 21 7.54 -4.64 -14.72
C LEU A 21 8.13 -5.60 -15.77
N THR A 22 9.21 -5.22 -16.47
CA THR A 22 10.10 -6.22 -17.12
C THR A 22 11.46 -6.39 -16.47
N GLN A 23 11.67 -5.89 -15.24
CA GLN A 23 12.59 -6.61 -14.36
C GLN A 23 11.81 -7.70 -13.66
N LYS A 24 11.83 -8.87 -14.30
CA LYS A 24 11.47 -10.15 -13.69
C LYS A 24 12.35 -10.32 -12.44
N GLN A 25 11.91 -9.78 -11.30
CA GLN A 25 12.53 -10.08 -10.01
C GLN A 25 12.53 -11.60 -9.87
N PRO A 26 13.70 -12.23 -9.63
CA PRO A 26 13.77 -13.68 -9.61
C PRO A 26 12.78 -14.21 -8.58
N SER A 27 11.97 -15.19 -9.00
CA SER A 27 10.91 -15.82 -8.20
C SER A 27 11.38 -16.35 -6.84
N SER A 28 12.70 -16.45 -6.62
CA SER A 28 13.35 -16.80 -5.37
C SER A 28 13.24 -15.72 -4.27
N GLN A 29 13.01 -14.45 -4.60
CA GLN A 29 12.86 -13.37 -3.59
C GLN A 29 11.48 -13.35 -2.91
N PHE A 30 10.46 -13.92 -3.57
CA PHE A 30 9.12 -14.10 -2.99
C PHE A 30 8.94 -15.51 -2.43
N SER A 31 9.95 -16.04 -1.74
CA SER A 31 9.80 -17.30 -1.00
C SER A 31 8.99 -17.06 0.28
N HIS A 32 7.67 -17.00 0.16
CA HIS A 32 6.78 -17.13 1.30
C HIS A 32 6.81 -18.57 1.78
N LYS A 33 7.76 -18.92 2.67
CA LYS A 33 7.51 -20.05 3.56
C LYS A 33 6.24 -19.70 4.36
N PRO A 34 5.16 -20.49 4.29
CA PRO A 34 3.91 -20.07 4.88
C PRO A 34 4.06 -20.12 6.40
N CYS A 35 4.23 -18.96 7.03
CA CYS A 35 4.04 -18.82 8.47
C CYS A 35 2.62 -19.31 8.88
N SER A 36 1.69 -19.35 7.90
CA SER A 36 0.36 -19.94 8.02
C SER A 36 0.33 -21.44 8.33
N LYS A 37 1.38 -22.23 8.02
CA LYS A 37 1.42 -23.67 8.38
C LYS A 37 1.39 -23.90 9.89
N LYS A 38 1.85 -22.92 10.69
CA LYS A 38 1.85 -23.00 12.15
C LYS A 38 0.60 -22.37 12.79
N ASN A 39 -0.12 -21.52 12.07
CA ASN A 39 -1.36 -20.92 12.54
C ASN A 39 -2.24 -20.53 11.33
N PRO A 40 -3.27 -21.33 11.01
CA PRO A 40 -4.15 -21.09 9.86
C PRO A 40 -4.94 -19.77 9.92
N SER A 41 -5.04 -19.15 11.10
CA SER A 41 -5.74 -17.86 11.26
C SER A 41 -4.89 -16.64 10.89
N LEU A 42 -3.60 -16.83 10.61
CA LEU A 42 -2.70 -15.73 10.27
C LEU A 42 -3.03 -15.14 8.90
N LYS A 43 -3.25 -13.82 8.89
CA LYS A 43 -3.36 -13.02 7.68
C LYS A 43 -2.01 -12.37 7.35
N THR A 44 -1.62 -12.44 6.09
CA THR A 44 -0.39 -11.88 5.52
C THR A 44 -0.72 -10.71 4.61
N LEU A 45 0.11 -9.66 4.64
CA LEU A 45 -0.05 -8.48 3.79
C LEU A 45 1.23 -8.24 2.98
N LEU A 46 1.05 -7.77 1.75
CA LEU A 46 2.14 -7.24 0.93
C LEU A 46 2.32 -5.77 1.30
N SER A 47 3.44 -5.44 1.95
CA SER A 47 3.81 -4.05 2.22
C SER A 47 4.63 -3.48 1.06
N ILE A 48 4.32 -2.24 0.69
CA ILE A 48 4.90 -1.50 -0.44
C ILE A 48 5.50 -0.20 0.14
N ALA A 49 6.68 0.17 -0.35
CA ALA A 49 7.54 1.26 0.15
C ALA A 49 8.28 0.90 1.46
N GLY A 50 8.24 1.74 2.49
CA GLY A 50 9.06 1.68 3.71
C GLY A 50 10.14 2.77 3.77
N GLY A 51 10.83 2.88 4.91
CA GLY A 51 11.69 4.03 5.26
C GLY A 51 12.91 4.35 4.37
N ILE A 52 13.11 3.62 3.27
CA ILE A 52 14.13 3.94 2.23
C ILE A 52 13.52 4.24 0.85
N ALA A 53 12.20 4.38 0.78
CA ALA A 53 11.49 4.67 -0.46
C ALA A 53 11.74 6.11 -0.94
N ASP A 54 11.71 6.31 -2.25
CA ASP A 54 11.78 7.64 -2.86
C ASP A 54 10.44 8.37 -2.67
N ASP A 55 10.46 9.36 -1.78
CA ASP A 55 9.29 10.18 -1.45
C ASP A 55 8.70 10.89 -2.68
N SER A 56 9.56 11.36 -3.59
CA SER A 56 9.13 12.05 -4.81
C SER A 56 8.40 11.10 -5.78
N ALA A 57 8.82 9.84 -5.82
CA ALA A 57 8.15 8.82 -6.62
C ALA A 57 6.79 8.46 -6.03
N LEU A 58 6.65 8.39 -4.70
CA LEU A 58 5.38 8.16 -4.02
C LEU A 58 4.41 9.33 -4.20
N SER A 59 4.89 10.56 -4.07
CA SER A 59 4.12 11.78 -4.36
C SER A 59 3.64 11.78 -5.82
N SER A 60 4.54 11.52 -6.78
CA SER A 60 4.20 11.44 -8.21
C SER A 60 3.16 10.35 -8.49
N MET A 61 3.31 9.16 -7.88
CA MET A 61 2.34 8.08 -7.99
C MET A 61 0.96 8.48 -7.48
N ALA A 62 0.89 9.16 -6.32
CA ALA A 62 -0.36 9.59 -5.71
C ALA A 62 -1.01 10.78 -6.44
N SER A 63 -0.23 11.60 -7.13
CA SER A 63 -0.65 12.92 -7.67
C SER A 63 -1.80 12.86 -8.69
N ASN A 64 -1.84 11.84 -9.56
CA ASN A 64 -2.75 11.80 -10.70
C ASN A 64 -3.65 10.55 -10.71
N ALA A 65 -4.84 10.67 -11.29
CA ALA A 65 -5.80 9.56 -11.33
C ALA A 65 -5.27 8.34 -12.09
N SER A 66 -4.54 8.56 -13.18
CA SER A 66 -3.93 7.50 -13.99
C SER A 66 -2.81 6.77 -13.23
N THR A 67 -1.92 7.51 -12.57
CA THR A 67 -0.80 6.94 -11.81
C THR A 67 -1.30 6.16 -10.58
N ARG A 68 -2.31 6.68 -9.87
CA ARG A 68 -3.00 5.96 -8.79
C ARG A 68 -3.61 4.65 -9.29
N LYS A 69 -4.30 4.68 -10.43
CA LYS A 69 -4.90 3.49 -11.03
C LYS A 69 -3.84 2.43 -11.37
N THR A 70 -2.74 2.84 -12.01
CA THR A 70 -1.64 1.92 -12.34
C THR A 70 -1.05 1.28 -11.08
N PHE A 71 -0.80 2.08 -10.04
CA PHE A 71 -0.34 1.56 -8.75
C PHE A 71 -1.32 0.53 -8.16
N ILE A 72 -2.60 0.90 -8.07
CA ILE A 72 -3.65 0.05 -7.51
C ILE A 72 -3.74 -1.29 -8.28
N ASP A 73 -3.84 -1.24 -9.60
CA ASP A 73 -3.96 -2.43 -10.43
C ASP A 73 -2.75 -3.34 -10.25
N SER A 74 -1.54 -2.77 -10.28
CA SER A 74 -0.30 -3.54 -10.10
C SER A 74 -0.21 -4.20 -8.72
N SER A 75 -0.60 -3.48 -7.65
CA SER A 75 -0.59 -4.02 -6.29
C SER A 75 -1.52 -5.24 -6.13
N ILE A 76 -2.70 -5.21 -6.76
CA ILE A 76 -3.67 -6.32 -6.75
C ILE A 76 -3.13 -7.49 -7.59
N THR A 77 -2.62 -7.21 -8.79
CA THR A 77 -2.03 -8.21 -9.70
C THR A 77 -0.85 -8.93 -9.06
N ILE A 78 -0.05 -8.26 -8.24
CA ILE A 78 1.05 -8.88 -7.49
C ILE A 78 0.50 -9.61 -6.25
N GLY A 79 -0.37 -8.99 -5.46
CA GLY A 79 -0.82 -9.56 -4.19
C GLY A 79 -1.55 -10.91 -4.33
N ARG A 80 -2.39 -11.06 -5.37
CA ARG A 80 -3.26 -12.24 -5.53
C ARG A 80 -2.51 -13.54 -5.84
N PRO A 81 -1.59 -13.62 -6.83
CA PRO A 81 -0.85 -14.86 -7.12
C PRO A 81 -0.01 -15.38 -5.95
N TYR A 82 0.45 -14.49 -5.07
CA TYR A 82 1.24 -14.86 -3.89
C TYR A 82 0.38 -15.12 -2.63
N ASN A 83 -0.95 -15.19 -2.77
CA ASN A 83 -1.90 -15.49 -1.68
C ASN A 83 -1.79 -14.54 -0.48
N PHE A 84 -1.51 -13.26 -0.73
CA PHE A 84 -1.66 -12.25 0.31
C PHE A 84 -3.13 -12.01 0.64
N HIS A 85 -3.40 -11.77 1.92
CA HIS A 85 -4.73 -11.44 2.44
C HIS A 85 -4.99 -9.94 2.41
N GLY A 86 -3.97 -9.13 2.16
CA GLY A 86 -4.08 -7.68 2.11
C GLY A 86 -2.87 -7.00 1.50
N LEU A 87 -2.99 -5.70 1.36
CA LEU A 87 -2.00 -4.78 0.84
C LEU A 87 -1.78 -3.68 1.88
N ASP A 88 -0.53 -3.25 2.00
CA ASP A 88 -0.08 -2.28 2.98
C ASP A 88 0.78 -1.23 2.27
N LEU A 89 0.53 0.06 2.52
CA LEU A 89 1.36 1.15 2.04
C LEU A 89 2.09 1.79 3.22
N ASP A 90 3.41 1.76 3.18
CA ASP A 90 4.28 2.36 4.21
C ASP A 90 4.97 3.60 3.63
N TRP A 91 4.27 4.74 3.65
CA TRP A 91 4.76 6.02 3.12
C TRP A 91 5.22 6.93 4.25
N GLU A 92 6.53 6.89 4.48
CA GLU A 92 7.26 7.71 5.44
C GLU A 92 8.19 8.68 4.68
N PHE A 93 7.73 9.87 4.25
CA PHE A 93 6.57 10.61 4.78
C PHE A 93 5.83 11.48 3.73
N SER A 94 4.50 11.40 3.69
CA SER A 94 3.66 12.37 2.97
C SER A 94 3.65 13.73 3.69
N SER A 95 4.57 14.62 3.33
CA SER A 95 4.89 15.82 4.13
C SER A 95 4.10 17.08 3.76
N THR A 96 3.40 17.10 2.62
CA THR A 96 2.62 18.27 2.15
C THR A 96 1.11 18.04 2.21
N THR A 97 0.32 19.12 2.35
CA THR A 97 -1.15 19.05 2.27
C THR A 97 -1.64 18.45 0.95
N THR A 98 -0.93 18.72 -0.15
CA THR A 98 -1.23 18.13 -1.47
C THR A 98 -1.03 16.63 -1.47
N ASP A 99 0.09 16.13 -0.92
CA ASP A 99 0.34 14.69 -0.80
C ASP A 99 -0.71 14.03 0.07
N MET A 100 -1.12 14.70 1.16
CA MET A 100 -2.16 14.20 2.05
C MET A 100 -3.53 14.07 1.37
N THR A 101 -3.95 15.09 0.62
CA THR A 101 -5.16 15.03 -0.19
C THR A 101 -5.08 13.90 -1.23
N ASN A 102 -3.94 13.78 -1.91
CA ASN A 102 -3.71 12.75 -2.91
C ASN A 102 -3.68 11.33 -2.31
N LEU A 103 -3.14 11.18 -1.11
CA LEU A 103 -3.13 9.93 -0.34
C LEU A 103 -4.56 9.51 0.04
N GLY A 104 -5.40 10.45 0.46
CA GLY A 104 -6.82 10.20 0.70
C GLY A 104 -7.55 9.72 -0.57
N LEU A 105 -7.28 10.36 -1.71
CA LEU A 105 -7.82 9.94 -3.00
C LEU A 105 -7.31 8.55 -3.43
N LEU A 106 -6.04 8.25 -3.19
CA LEU A 106 -5.45 6.94 -3.43
C LEU A 106 -6.16 5.86 -2.63
N PHE A 107 -6.32 6.03 -1.31
CA PHE A 107 -6.98 5.03 -0.48
C PHE A 107 -8.45 4.82 -0.85
N LYS A 108 -9.18 5.90 -1.17
CA LYS A 108 -10.55 5.79 -1.68
C LYS A 108 -10.61 4.94 -2.95
N LYS A 109 -9.74 5.22 -3.94
CA LYS A 109 -9.70 4.47 -5.20
C LYS A 109 -9.21 3.04 -5.01
N TRP A 110 -8.30 2.82 -4.08
CA TRP A 110 -7.80 1.48 -3.78
C TRP A 110 -8.91 0.62 -3.18
N ARG A 111 -9.70 1.17 -2.24
CA ARG A 111 -10.89 0.52 -1.66
C ARG A 111 -11.88 0.12 -2.74
N GLU A 112 -12.28 1.06 -3.60
CA GLU A 112 -13.21 0.81 -4.71
C GLU A 112 -12.70 -0.33 -5.62
N ALA A 113 -11.41 -0.35 -5.92
CA ALA A 113 -10.81 -1.38 -6.79
C ALA A 113 -10.77 -2.76 -6.13
N VAL A 114 -10.40 -2.88 -4.86
CA VAL A 114 -10.38 -4.19 -4.16
C VAL A 114 -11.79 -4.72 -3.93
N GLU A 115 -12.79 -3.86 -3.72
CA GLU A 115 -14.21 -4.27 -3.69
C GLU A 115 -14.66 -4.82 -5.03
N LYS A 116 -14.34 -4.11 -6.12
CA LYS A 116 -14.67 -4.54 -7.48
C LYS A 116 -14.00 -5.86 -7.83
N GLU A 117 -12.71 -6.01 -7.54
CA GLU A 117 -11.98 -7.24 -7.82
C GLU A 117 -12.50 -8.42 -6.99
N SER A 118 -12.86 -8.21 -5.73
CA SER A 118 -13.46 -9.24 -4.87
C SER A 118 -14.78 -9.75 -5.45
N LYS A 119 -15.65 -8.85 -5.88
CA LYS A 119 -16.93 -9.19 -6.54
C LYS A 119 -16.71 -9.96 -7.84
N ASN A 120 -15.76 -9.52 -8.67
CA ASN A 120 -15.49 -10.14 -9.97
C ASN A 120 -14.82 -11.52 -9.87
N SER A 121 -14.01 -11.74 -8.83
CA SER A 121 -13.25 -12.98 -8.66
C SER A 121 -13.89 -13.99 -7.71
N ASN A 122 -14.96 -13.60 -7.01
CA ASN A 122 -15.56 -14.36 -5.90
C ASN A 122 -14.56 -14.73 -4.79
N LYS A 123 -13.49 -13.92 -4.63
CA LYS A 123 -12.51 -14.09 -3.56
C LYS A 123 -12.79 -13.11 -2.42
N PRO A 124 -12.39 -13.43 -1.17
CA PRO A 124 -12.42 -12.46 -0.08
C PRO A 124 -11.68 -11.17 -0.46
N GLN A 125 -12.27 -10.03 -0.11
CA GLN A 125 -11.68 -8.72 -0.32
C GLN A 125 -10.31 -8.63 0.33
N LEU A 126 -9.33 -8.05 -0.37
CA LEU A 126 -8.03 -7.74 0.23
C LEU A 126 -8.20 -6.72 1.35
N LEU A 127 -7.54 -6.97 2.48
CA LEU A 127 -7.39 -5.98 3.53
C LEU A 127 -6.52 -4.83 3.00
N LEU A 128 -6.87 -3.61 3.37
CA LEU A 128 -6.03 -2.44 3.12
C LEU A 128 -5.57 -1.89 4.46
N THR A 129 -4.25 -1.74 4.60
CA THR A 129 -3.60 -1.07 5.72
C THR A 129 -2.65 -0.02 5.20
N ALA A 130 -2.27 0.90 6.08
CA ALA A 130 -1.24 1.86 5.77
C ALA A 130 -0.46 2.22 7.04
N VAL A 131 0.81 2.51 6.85
CA VAL A 131 1.68 3.23 7.77
C VAL A 131 1.92 4.60 7.16
N VAL A 132 1.52 5.63 7.89
CA VAL A 132 1.62 7.03 7.46
C VAL A 132 2.21 7.87 8.57
N TYR A 133 2.96 8.90 8.18
CA TYR A 133 3.37 9.94 9.10
C TYR A 133 2.16 10.65 9.70
N TYR A 134 2.26 11.08 10.95
CA TYR A 134 1.26 11.94 11.57
C TYR A 134 1.86 13.29 11.93
N SER A 135 1.29 14.36 11.36
CA SER A 135 1.56 15.74 11.77
C SER A 135 0.25 16.51 11.83
N SER A 136 -0.05 17.15 12.98
CA SER A 136 -1.24 17.99 13.13
C SER A 136 -1.21 19.24 12.25
N VAL A 137 -0.04 19.61 11.71
CA VAL A 137 0.12 20.70 10.74
C VAL A 137 -0.31 20.24 9.34
N CYS A 138 -0.08 18.97 9.00
CA CYS A 138 -0.35 18.43 7.67
C CYS A 138 -1.66 17.63 7.57
N PHE A 139 -2.29 17.28 8.71
CA PHE A 139 -3.55 16.55 8.76
C PHE A 139 -4.68 17.40 9.33
N SER A 140 -5.59 17.86 8.46
CA SER A 140 -6.90 18.34 8.89
C SER A 140 -7.77 17.19 9.45
N ASP A 141 -8.77 17.52 10.26
CA ASP A 141 -9.67 16.50 10.81
C ASP A 141 -10.51 15.78 9.74
N ASP A 142 -10.78 16.44 8.62
CA ASP A 142 -11.55 15.83 7.53
C ASP A 142 -10.70 14.86 6.71
N GLU A 143 -9.42 15.16 6.46
CA GLU A 143 -8.49 14.22 5.83
C GLU A 143 -8.29 12.98 6.70
N LYS A 144 -8.23 13.13 8.03
CA LYS A 144 -8.17 12.00 8.97
C LYS A 144 -9.38 11.08 8.81
N LYS A 145 -10.59 11.63 8.69
CA LYS A 145 -11.83 10.84 8.49
C LYS A 145 -11.80 10.11 7.15
N VAL A 146 -11.32 10.75 6.09
CA VAL A 146 -11.22 10.13 4.75
C VAL A 146 -10.24 8.97 4.76
N VAL A 147 -9.03 9.16 5.31
CA VAL A 147 -8.03 8.08 5.42
C VAL A 147 -8.58 6.92 6.24
N LYS A 148 -9.11 7.21 7.44
CA LYS A 148 -9.61 6.18 8.36
C LYS A 148 -10.81 5.42 7.81
N SER A 149 -11.70 6.07 7.07
CA SER A 149 -12.86 5.39 6.45
C SER A 149 -12.50 4.57 5.22
N SER A 150 -11.38 4.88 4.56
CA SER A 150 -10.97 4.21 3.32
C SER A 150 -10.18 2.92 3.58
N ILE A 151 -9.44 2.82 4.67
CA ILE A 151 -8.63 1.64 5.01
C ILE A 151 -9.24 0.84 6.18
N GLY A 152 -8.99 -0.47 6.22
CA GLY A 152 -9.63 -1.36 7.20
C GLY A 152 -8.99 -1.25 8.59
N PHE A 153 -7.68 -1.00 8.61
CA PHE A 153 -6.91 -0.69 9.81
C PHE A 153 -5.84 0.35 9.44
N LEU A 154 -5.73 1.40 10.26
CA LEU A 154 -4.67 2.41 10.13
C LEU A 154 -3.65 2.17 11.23
N THR A 155 -2.40 1.91 10.85
CA THR A 155 -1.27 1.93 11.79
C THR A 155 -0.64 3.30 11.66
N VAL A 156 -0.80 4.15 12.68
CA VAL A 156 -0.15 5.46 12.69
C VAL A 156 1.17 5.33 13.43
N HIS A 157 2.29 5.55 12.75
CA HIS A 157 3.59 5.72 13.41
C HIS A 157 3.74 7.18 13.84
N ILE A 158 3.45 7.45 15.11
CA ILE A 158 3.71 8.75 15.72
C ILE A 158 5.20 8.77 16.10
N HIS A 159 6.01 9.46 15.30
CA HIS A 159 7.35 9.86 15.74
C HIS A 159 7.22 11.22 16.42
N SER A 160 7.52 11.28 17.72
CA SER A 160 7.67 12.56 18.41
C SER A 160 8.91 13.26 17.86
N SER A 161 8.72 14.36 17.14
CA SER A 161 9.77 15.35 16.95
C SER A 161 10.16 15.90 18.32
N THR A 162 11.37 15.58 18.79
CA THR A 162 12.02 16.27 19.91
C THR A 162 12.39 17.69 19.51
#